data_AF-A0A652LCD0-F1
#
_entry.id   AF-A0A652LCD0-F1
#
_cell.length_a   1.000
_cell.length_b   1.000
_cell.length_c   1.000
_cell.angle_alpha   90.00
_cell.angle_beta   90.00
_cell.angle_gamma   90.00
#
_symmetry.space_group_name_H-M   'P 1'
#
loop_
_entity.id
_entity.type
_entity.pdbx_description
1 polymer ?
#
loop_
_entity_poly.entity_id
_entity_poly.type
_entity_poly.pdbx_seq_one_letter_code
_entity_poly.pdbx_strand_id
1 'polypeptide(L)'
;MHSAAAAGHRDAVLDALAGSRLFVLVARLHADTPGFTPPLPTQPDPAAPGRRCVTVLTSAALPPWHPDWVFEAIGLDELVRRWPGGVRRLAVDPGTPYAVTLEAGPVRRRAWLKAHARSGGPRAGLLLTRPTGPLDGPVARGLALGAHLAVHNGLVWNDLGAAYEGYTTDRYRLRRPWGVQDRAAYRETLETLLATRLVGRTYESVLRTRHTLARRLDRTPTVAEWSGALADALARRRSSQAEAAEAHEALRLAVTYEDRFRADGVLGEGERIDTLAAFDHGRAVNVVRLALGARLCDPGEAEQAVLRIGAVAAQAYGSWAEFSLGYSLARVLHFGPDDPSGVKYEQSLAQHRVLTRDPDSPYRKIAWS
;
A
#
# COMPACT_ATOMS: atom_id res chain seq x y z
N MET A 1 9.90 -8.68 17.84
CA MET A 1 11.36 -8.84 17.74
C MET A 1 12.06 -8.42 19.03
N HIS A 2 11.97 -7.16 19.46
CA HIS A 2 12.68 -6.65 20.64
C HIS A 2 12.38 -7.41 21.94
N SER A 3 11.11 -7.73 22.22
CA SER A 3 10.76 -8.53 23.40
C SER A 3 11.37 -9.93 23.38
N ALA A 4 11.51 -10.55 22.20
CA ALA A 4 12.18 -11.84 22.04
C ALA A 4 13.70 -11.72 22.20
N ALA A 5 14.29 -10.61 21.74
CA ALA A 5 15.71 -10.32 21.95
C ALA A 5 16.01 -10.10 23.43
N ALA A 6 15.17 -9.32 24.13
CA ALA A 6 15.28 -9.09 25.57
C ALA A 6 15.14 -10.38 26.39
N ALA A 7 14.28 -11.32 25.95
CA ALA A 7 14.11 -12.63 26.55
C ALA A 7 15.19 -13.66 26.14
N GLY A 8 16.16 -13.28 25.29
CA GLY A 8 17.20 -14.19 24.81
C GLY A 8 16.72 -15.27 23.82
N HIS A 9 15.49 -15.17 23.32
CA HIS A 9 14.87 -16.13 22.39
C HIS A 9 15.37 -15.93 20.96
N ARG A 10 16.59 -16.42 20.68
CA ARG A 10 17.30 -16.21 19.42
C ARG A 10 16.54 -16.68 18.18
N ASP A 11 15.87 -17.83 18.24
CA ASP A 11 15.11 -18.36 17.11
C ASP A 11 13.87 -17.48 16.81
N ALA A 12 13.20 -16.99 17.85
CA ALA A 12 12.08 -16.06 17.69
C ALA A 12 12.51 -14.69 17.13
N VAL A 13 13.72 -14.21 17.45
CA VAL A 13 14.29 -13.02 16.81
C VAL A 13 14.53 -13.28 15.32
N LEU A 14 15.11 -14.44 14.99
CA LEU A 14 15.40 -14.78 13.61
C LEU A 14 14.13 -14.95 12.76
N ASP A 15 13.10 -15.63 13.28
CA ASP A 15 11.82 -15.76 12.59
C ASP A 15 11.12 -14.39 12.44
N ALA A 16 11.24 -13.51 13.44
CA ALA A 16 10.74 -12.14 13.32
C ALA A 16 11.46 -11.34 12.22
N LEU A 17 12.79 -11.45 12.13
CA LEU A 17 13.56 -10.83 11.05
C LEU A 17 13.22 -11.39 9.68
N ALA A 18 13.09 -12.72 9.58
CA ALA A 18 12.73 -13.39 8.33
C ALA A 18 11.34 -12.98 7.81
N GLY A 19 10.42 -12.61 8.71
CA GLY A 19 9.10 -12.10 8.39
C GLY A 19 8.99 -10.56 8.31
N SER A 20 10.09 -9.83 8.48
CA SER A 20 10.14 -8.37 8.44
C SER A 20 10.79 -7.85 7.15
N ARG A 21 10.47 -6.62 6.77
CA ARG A 21 11.25 -5.90 5.75
C ARG A 21 12.53 -5.38 6.39
N LEU A 22 13.66 -5.74 5.80
CA LEU A 22 14.97 -5.22 6.16
C LEU A 22 15.49 -4.31 5.05
N PHE A 23 16.27 -3.31 5.44
CA PHE A 23 16.78 -2.29 4.56
C PHE A 23 18.27 -2.09 4.76
N VAL A 24 18.97 -1.77 3.68
CA VAL A 24 20.36 -1.30 3.70
C VAL A 24 20.44 0.11 3.12
N LEU A 25 21.22 0.98 3.76
CA LEU A 25 21.51 2.31 3.25
C LEU A 25 22.44 2.21 2.04
N VAL A 26 22.09 2.89 0.95
CA VAL A 26 22.86 2.93 -0.29
C VAL A 26 22.97 4.38 -0.74
N ALA A 27 24.16 4.81 -1.17
CA ALA A 27 24.31 6.09 -1.86
C ALA A 27 23.53 6.02 -3.17
N ARG A 28 22.67 7.01 -3.44
CA ARG A 28 21.79 7.01 -4.62
C ARG A 28 22.57 6.84 -5.92
N LEU A 29 23.72 7.50 -6.05
CA LEU A 29 24.63 7.34 -7.19
C LEU A 29 24.92 5.86 -7.49
N HIS A 30 25.18 5.07 -6.46
CA HIS A 30 25.44 3.64 -6.61
C HIS A 30 24.18 2.85 -6.98
N ALA A 31 23.03 3.18 -6.39
CA ALA A 31 21.76 2.53 -6.71
C ALA A 31 21.30 2.80 -8.16
N ASP A 32 21.60 4.00 -8.66
CA ASP A 32 21.27 4.42 -10.03
C ASP A 32 22.28 3.90 -11.07
N THR A 33 23.43 3.35 -10.65
CA THR A 33 24.46 2.84 -11.56
C THR A 33 24.09 1.44 -12.08
N PRO A 34 23.79 1.28 -13.38
CA PRO A 34 23.35 -0.01 -13.92
C PRO A 34 24.41 -1.11 -13.72
N GLY A 35 23.97 -2.28 -13.24
CA GLY A 35 24.85 -3.43 -13.01
C GLY A 35 25.76 -3.32 -11.78
N PHE A 36 25.78 -2.18 -11.08
CA PHE A 36 26.54 -2.04 -9.86
C PHE A 36 25.76 -2.56 -8.66
N THR A 37 26.36 -3.49 -7.91
CA THR A 37 25.81 -3.96 -6.63
C THR A 37 26.67 -3.40 -5.50
N PRO A 38 26.16 -2.45 -4.71
CA PRO A 38 26.90 -1.88 -3.59
C PRO A 38 27.28 -2.98 -2.58
N PRO A 39 28.47 -2.93 -1.96
CA PRO A 39 28.78 -3.82 -0.85
C PRO A 39 27.84 -3.57 0.32
N LEU A 40 27.60 -4.59 1.16
CA LEU A 40 26.76 -4.42 2.35
C LEU A 40 27.38 -3.38 3.30
N PRO A 41 26.59 -2.42 3.81
CA PRO A 41 27.08 -1.40 4.73
C PRO A 41 27.72 -2.06 5.95
N THR A 42 28.98 -1.75 6.18
CA THR A 42 29.78 -2.35 7.26
C THR A 42 30.39 -1.24 8.10
N GLN A 43 30.01 -1.18 9.37
CA GLN A 43 30.49 -0.17 10.32
C GLN A 43 31.21 -0.81 11.53
N PRO A 44 31.99 -0.04 12.31
CA PRO A 44 32.45 -0.48 13.62
C PRO A 44 31.28 -0.90 14.50
N ASP A 45 31.41 -2.04 15.19
CA ASP A 45 30.37 -2.52 16.09
C ASP A 45 30.38 -1.69 17.39
N PRO A 46 29.32 -0.89 17.67
CA PRO A 46 29.28 -0.08 18.89
C PRO A 46 29.26 -0.95 20.16
N ALA A 47 28.80 -2.21 20.05
CA ALA A 47 28.77 -3.15 21.16
C ALA A 47 30.08 -3.95 21.31
N ALA A 48 31.03 -3.82 20.39
CA ALA A 48 32.35 -4.45 20.52
C ALA A 48 33.46 -3.67 19.79
N PRO A 49 34.26 -2.90 20.52
CA PRO A 49 35.41 -2.18 19.98
C PRO A 49 36.33 -3.07 19.15
N GLY A 50 36.82 -2.55 18.01
CA GLY A 50 37.71 -3.26 17.09
C GLY A 50 37.06 -4.33 16.21
N ARG A 51 35.74 -4.55 16.34
CA ARG A 51 34.97 -5.45 15.48
C ARG A 51 34.14 -4.66 14.48
N ARG A 52 33.80 -5.29 13.36
CA ARG A 52 32.90 -4.74 12.34
C ARG A 52 31.61 -5.55 12.32
N CYS A 53 30.51 -4.89 11.98
CA CYS A 53 29.22 -5.53 11.74
C CYS A 53 28.62 -5.04 10.41
N VAL A 54 27.88 -5.92 9.74
CA VAL A 54 26.95 -5.51 8.68
C VAL A 54 25.73 -4.87 9.35
N THR A 55 25.18 -3.82 8.76
CA THR A 55 24.03 -3.11 9.33
C THR A 55 22.79 -3.29 8.48
N VAL A 56 21.67 -3.54 9.12
CA VAL A 56 20.34 -3.51 8.49
C VAL A 56 19.38 -2.72 9.37
N LEU A 57 18.38 -2.14 8.73
CA LEU A 57 17.32 -1.39 9.38
C LEU A 57 15.97 -2.08 9.14
N THR A 58 15.10 -2.08 10.13
CA THR A 58 13.68 -2.38 9.96
C THR A 58 12.94 -1.12 9.51
N SER A 59 11.71 -1.26 8.98
CA SER A 59 10.90 -0.10 8.56
C SER A 59 10.74 0.97 9.65
N ALA A 60 10.68 0.56 10.92
CA ALA A 60 10.50 1.48 12.04
C ALA A 60 11.76 2.31 12.36
N ALA A 61 12.94 1.85 11.95
CA ALA A 61 14.23 2.47 12.25
C ALA A 61 14.86 3.20 11.06
N LEU A 62 14.13 3.36 9.95
CA LEU A 62 14.62 4.12 8.80
C LEU A 62 14.87 5.59 9.20
N PRO A 63 16.09 6.12 8.95
CA PRO A 63 16.36 7.55 9.06
C PRO A 63 15.43 8.41 8.19
N PRO A 64 15.35 9.72 8.46
CA PRO A 64 14.63 10.66 7.60
C PRO A 64 15.07 10.59 6.14
N TRP A 65 14.17 10.99 5.25
CA TRP A 65 14.42 11.08 3.82
C TRP A 65 15.64 11.98 3.52
N HIS A 66 16.46 11.58 2.55
CA HIS A 66 17.61 12.36 2.08
C HIS A 66 17.72 12.27 0.54
N PRO A 67 18.06 13.35 -0.18
CA PRO A 67 18.09 13.34 -1.65
C PRO A 67 19.16 12.38 -2.23
N ASP A 68 20.29 12.25 -1.53
CA ASP A 68 21.47 11.53 -2.04
C ASP A 68 21.61 10.10 -1.52
N TRP A 69 20.80 9.67 -0.55
CA TRP A 69 20.88 8.33 0.02
C TRP A 69 19.51 7.68 0.04
N VAL A 70 19.48 6.38 -0.22
CA VAL A 70 18.28 5.59 -0.43
C VAL A 70 18.37 4.28 0.35
N PHE A 71 17.24 3.59 0.49
CA PHE A 71 17.17 2.33 1.22
C PHE A 71 16.75 1.21 0.28
N GLU A 72 17.59 0.20 0.15
CA GLU A 72 17.26 -1.01 -0.60
C GLU A 72 16.71 -2.09 0.32
N ALA A 73 15.58 -2.68 -0.08
CA ALA A 73 15.03 -3.82 0.62
C ALA A 73 15.94 -5.04 0.44
N ILE A 74 16.13 -5.80 1.51
CA ILE A 74 16.98 -7.00 1.48
C ILE A 74 16.37 -8.12 2.31
N GLY A 75 16.43 -9.35 1.77
CA GLY A 75 16.07 -10.57 2.49
C GLY A 75 17.26 -11.18 3.23
N LEU A 76 16.98 -12.07 4.18
CA LEU A 76 18.03 -12.83 4.87
C LEU A 76 18.85 -13.71 3.90
N ASP A 77 18.23 -14.19 2.83
CA ASP A 77 18.88 -14.96 1.78
C ASP A 77 19.92 -14.13 1.01
N GLU A 78 19.55 -12.92 0.60
CA GLU A 78 20.43 -11.99 -0.10
C GLU A 78 21.55 -11.47 0.81
N LEU A 79 21.25 -11.22 2.09
CA LEU A 79 22.28 -10.92 3.09
C LEU A 79 23.33 -12.03 3.19
N VAL A 80 22.90 -13.29 3.20
CA VAL A 80 23.82 -14.44 3.26
C VAL A 80 24.65 -14.55 1.98
N ARG A 81 24.05 -14.33 0.80
CA ARG A 81 24.76 -14.36 -0.49
C ARG A 81 25.85 -13.29 -0.60
N ARG A 82 25.55 -12.07 -0.15
CA ARG A 82 26.47 -10.90 -0.23
C ARG A 82 27.36 -10.71 0.99
N TRP A 83 27.34 -11.65 1.92
CA TRP A 83 27.97 -11.46 3.22
C TRP A 83 29.50 -11.23 3.11
N PRO A 84 30.05 -10.12 3.64
CA PRO A 84 31.46 -9.81 3.50
C PRO A 84 32.36 -10.78 4.28
N GLY A 85 33.52 -11.09 3.71
CA GLY A 85 34.56 -11.88 4.36
C GLY A 85 35.04 -11.24 5.68
N GLY A 86 35.35 -12.07 6.68
CA GLY A 86 35.88 -11.60 7.97
C GLY A 86 34.87 -10.96 8.92
N VAL A 87 33.69 -10.54 8.46
CA VAL A 87 32.62 -9.97 9.31
C VAL A 87 31.79 -11.10 9.92
N ARG A 88 31.58 -11.06 11.24
CA ARG A 88 30.92 -12.13 12.01
C ARG A 88 29.62 -11.69 12.68
N ARG A 89 29.15 -10.46 12.43
CA ARG A 89 28.01 -9.87 13.13
C ARG A 89 27.09 -9.09 12.21
N LEU A 90 25.80 -9.17 12.50
CA LEU A 90 24.74 -8.33 11.94
C LEU A 90 24.22 -7.44 13.07
N ALA A 91 24.27 -6.13 12.89
CA ALA A 91 23.56 -5.18 13.72
C ALA A 91 22.24 -4.81 13.03
N VAL A 92 21.14 -5.04 13.74
CA VAL A 92 19.79 -4.64 13.35
C VAL A 92 19.44 -3.38 14.13
N ASP A 93 18.96 -2.36 13.43
CA ASP A 93 18.56 -1.06 14.00
C ASP A 93 19.63 -0.41 14.90
N PRO A 94 20.93 -0.38 14.48
CA PRO A 94 22.01 0.16 15.30
C PRO A 94 21.77 1.64 15.63
N GLY A 95 22.11 2.03 16.87
CA GLY A 95 21.90 3.40 17.35
C GLY A 95 20.48 3.70 17.83
N THR A 96 19.58 2.72 17.80
CA THR A 96 18.24 2.84 18.39
C THR A 96 18.16 2.12 19.74
N PRO A 97 17.19 2.45 20.62
CA PRO A 97 16.91 1.71 21.86
C PRO A 97 16.55 0.23 21.63
N TYR A 98 16.30 -0.12 20.37
CA TYR A 98 15.81 -1.41 19.93
C TYR A 98 16.89 -2.23 19.20
N ALA A 99 18.14 -1.75 19.19
CA ALA A 99 19.23 -2.41 18.49
C ALA A 99 19.41 -3.87 18.93
N VAL A 100 19.59 -4.77 17.95
CA VAL A 100 19.88 -6.19 18.19
C VAL A 100 21.11 -6.61 17.39
N THR A 101 22.05 -7.29 18.05
CA THR A 101 23.23 -7.85 17.40
C THR A 101 23.13 -9.36 17.29
N LEU A 102 23.30 -9.90 16.07
CA LEU A 102 23.28 -11.33 15.78
C LEU A 102 24.62 -11.82 15.26
N GLU A 103 24.98 -13.05 15.61
CA GLU A 103 26.14 -13.73 15.04
C GLU A 103 25.88 -14.18 13.59
N ALA A 104 26.87 -14.01 12.71
CA ALA A 104 26.78 -14.31 11.29
C ALA A 104 27.83 -15.34 10.82
N GLY A 105 28.15 -16.32 11.67
CA GLY A 105 29.00 -17.46 11.31
C GLY A 105 28.34 -18.41 10.30
N PRO A 106 29.08 -19.35 9.67
CA PRO A 106 28.52 -20.26 8.65
C PRO A 106 27.31 -21.09 9.12
N VAL A 107 27.33 -21.55 10.37
CA VAL A 107 26.18 -22.26 10.98
C VAL A 107 24.97 -21.34 11.11
N ARG A 108 25.17 -20.10 11.58
CA ARG A 108 24.10 -19.11 11.78
C ARG A 108 23.48 -18.69 10.45
N ARG A 109 24.29 -18.43 9.42
CA ARG A 109 23.80 -18.10 8.08
C ARG A 109 22.97 -19.23 7.46
N ARG A 110 23.31 -20.50 7.70
CA ARG A 110 22.45 -21.63 7.31
C ARG A 110 21.10 -21.60 8.02
N ALA A 111 21.06 -21.22 9.31
CA ALA A 111 19.81 -21.04 10.03
C ALA A 111 18.97 -19.88 9.45
N TRP A 112 19.62 -18.78 9.00
CA TRP A 112 18.92 -17.66 8.37
C TRP A 112 18.25 -18.04 7.06
N LEU A 113 18.95 -18.82 6.22
CA LEU A 113 18.36 -19.36 4.98
C LEU A 113 17.15 -20.24 5.27
N LYS A 114 17.22 -21.10 6.29
CA LYS A 114 16.09 -21.92 6.72
C LYS A 114 14.92 -21.06 7.21
N ALA A 115 15.19 -20.03 8.02
CA ALA A 115 14.15 -19.13 8.51
C ALA A 115 13.48 -18.35 7.38
N HIS A 116 14.26 -17.85 6.41
CA HIS A 116 13.72 -17.19 5.23
C HIS A 116 12.84 -18.11 4.39
N ALA A 117 13.30 -19.33 4.12
CA ALA A 117 12.51 -20.32 3.37
C ALA A 117 11.19 -20.67 4.08
N ARG A 118 11.20 -20.73 5.42
CA ARG A 118 9.97 -20.95 6.21
C ARG A 118 9.04 -19.74 6.23
N SER A 119 9.57 -18.52 6.25
CA SER A 119 8.75 -17.30 6.36
C SER A 119 8.07 -16.94 5.04
N GLY A 120 8.69 -17.27 3.90
CA GLY A 120 8.22 -16.82 2.59
C GLY A 120 8.40 -15.31 2.35
N GLY A 121 9.18 -14.63 3.20
CA GLY A 121 9.45 -13.19 3.12
C GLY A 121 8.60 -12.34 4.08
N PRO A 122 8.54 -11.01 3.84
CA PRO A 122 7.79 -10.09 4.69
C PRO A 122 6.30 -10.42 4.75
N ARG A 123 5.72 -10.35 5.95
CA ARG A 123 4.29 -10.62 6.14
C ARG A 123 3.41 -9.59 5.42
N ALA A 124 2.33 -10.07 4.83
CA ALA A 124 1.30 -9.29 4.12
C ALA A 124 -0.03 -9.38 4.88
N GLY A 125 -1.00 -8.52 4.53
CA GLY A 125 -2.33 -8.51 5.14
C GLY A 125 -2.37 -8.03 6.60
N LEU A 126 -1.36 -7.28 7.05
CA LEU A 126 -1.24 -6.79 8.43
C LEU A 126 -1.44 -5.28 8.48
N LEU A 127 -2.24 -4.83 9.45
CA LEU A 127 -2.28 -3.42 9.84
C LEU A 127 -1.02 -3.08 10.63
N LEU A 128 -0.18 -2.21 10.07
CA LEU A 128 1.04 -1.72 10.73
C LEU A 128 0.95 -0.21 10.92
N THR A 129 1.06 0.23 12.17
CA THR A 129 1.06 1.63 12.56
C THR A 129 2.41 1.98 13.18
N ARG A 130 3.05 3.06 12.73
CA ARG A 130 4.23 3.62 13.39
C ARG A 130 3.78 4.56 14.51
N PRO A 131 4.13 4.30 15.77
CA PRO A 131 3.69 5.14 16.90
C PRO A 131 4.15 6.60 16.83
N THR A 132 5.27 6.86 16.16
CA THR A 132 5.85 8.20 15.98
C THR A 132 5.41 8.90 14.69
N GLY A 133 4.62 8.24 13.84
CA GLY A 133 4.04 8.85 12.66
C GLY A 133 2.78 9.66 13.00
N PRO A 134 2.23 10.45 12.06
CA PRO A 134 0.96 11.14 12.25
C PRO A 134 -0.17 10.14 12.58
N LEU A 135 -0.84 10.33 13.71
CA LEU A 135 -1.96 9.49 14.16
C LEU A 135 -3.31 10.21 14.06
N ASP A 136 -3.28 11.53 13.92
CA ASP A 136 -4.43 12.40 13.79
C ASP A 136 -4.14 13.56 12.81
N GLY A 137 -5.14 14.40 12.60
CA GLY A 137 -5.03 15.56 11.72
C GLY A 137 -5.10 15.23 10.22
N PRO A 138 -4.96 16.26 9.37
CA PRO A 138 -5.26 16.14 7.94
C PRO A 138 -4.24 15.27 7.19
N VAL A 139 -2.98 15.23 7.62
CA VAL A 139 -1.95 14.36 7.04
C VAL A 139 -2.24 12.90 7.35
N ALA A 140 -2.54 12.55 8.61
CA ALA A 140 -2.92 11.18 8.98
C ALA A 140 -4.16 10.73 8.19
N ARG A 141 -5.18 11.59 8.10
CA ARG A 141 -6.38 11.31 7.28
C ARG A 141 -6.03 11.05 5.82
N GLY A 142 -5.19 11.89 5.21
CA GLY A 142 -4.75 11.69 3.83
C GLY A 142 -4.01 10.35 3.65
N LEU A 143 -3.07 10.02 4.55
CA LEU A 143 -2.33 8.76 4.50
C LEU A 143 -3.23 7.53 4.67
N ALA A 144 -4.26 7.63 5.51
CA ALA A 144 -5.22 6.55 5.75
C ALA A 144 -6.00 6.15 4.49
N LEU A 145 -6.17 7.03 3.51
CA LEU A 145 -6.77 6.67 2.21
C LEU A 145 -5.95 5.58 1.48
N GLY A 146 -4.63 5.55 1.70
CA GLY A 146 -3.73 4.53 1.14
C GLY A 146 -3.71 3.20 1.91
N ALA A 147 -4.46 3.08 3.01
CA ALA A 147 -4.32 1.98 3.97
C ALA A 147 -4.67 0.59 3.40
N HIS A 148 -5.56 0.48 2.40
CA HIS A 148 -5.86 -0.80 1.74
C HIS A 148 -4.60 -1.48 1.19
N LEU A 149 -3.75 -0.73 0.48
CA LEU A 149 -2.50 -1.28 -0.05
C LEU A 149 -1.43 -1.42 1.02
N ALA A 150 -1.42 -0.53 2.02
CA ALA A 150 -0.51 -0.69 3.15
C ALA A 150 -0.78 -2.02 3.88
N VAL A 151 -2.04 -2.33 4.20
CA VAL A 151 -2.45 -3.61 4.78
C VAL A 151 -2.11 -4.76 3.84
N HIS A 152 -2.51 -4.67 2.57
CA HIS A 152 -2.25 -5.72 1.58
C HIS A 152 -0.77 -6.10 1.54
N ASN A 153 0.12 -5.11 1.47
CA ASN A 153 1.55 -5.32 1.36
C ASN A 153 2.24 -5.51 2.73
N GLY A 154 1.55 -5.32 3.86
CA GLY A 154 2.17 -5.31 5.19
C GLY A 154 3.16 -4.16 5.37
N LEU A 155 2.76 -2.96 4.96
CA LEU A 155 3.51 -1.72 5.09
C LEU A 155 2.87 -0.84 6.16
N VAL A 156 3.67 0.06 6.73
CA VAL A 156 3.15 1.09 7.64
C VAL A 156 2.20 2.00 6.87
N TRP A 157 1.00 2.28 7.40
CA TRP A 157 0.04 3.16 6.73
C TRP A 157 0.34 4.65 6.95
N ASN A 158 0.78 5.02 8.16
CA ASN A 158 0.90 6.41 8.61
C ASN A 158 2.29 7.02 8.44
N ASP A 159 2.92 6.77 7.30
CA ASP A 159 4.24 7.35 7.05
C ASP A 159 4.54 7.54 5.57
N LEU A 160 4.99 8.75 5.27
CA LEU A 160 5.62 9.08 4.00
C LEU A 160 7.00 8.42 3.89
N GLY A 161 7.80 8.51 4.95
CA GLY A 161 9.04 7.79 5.14
C GLY A 161 10.15 8.10 4.11
N ALA A 162 11.29 7.46 4.30
CA ALA A 162 12.40 7.54 3.35
C ALA A 162 12.30 6.51 2.20
N ALA A 163 11.46 5.48 2.37
CA ALA A 163 11.18 4.41 1.42
C ALA A 163 9.76 3.87 1.62
N TYR A 164 9.14 3.38 0.54
CA TYR A 164 7.83 2.70 0.61
C TYR A 164 8.04 1.18 0.74
N GLU A 165 8.52 0.51 -0.30
CA GLU A 165 8.97 -0.89 -0.24
C GLU A 165 10.49 -1.00 -0.28
N GLY A 166 11.18 -0.09 -0.96
CA GLY A 166 12.64 -0.08 -1.17
C GLY A 166 12.96 0.58 -2.51
N TYR A 167 14.08 1.29 -2.63
CA TYR A 167 14.33 2.21 -3.75
C TYR A 167 14.18 1.58 -5.15
N THR A 168 14.84 0.44 -5.40
CA THR A 168 14.72 -0.25 -6.70
C THR A 168 13.29 -0.75 -6.95
N THR A 169 12.62 -1.29 -5.93
CA THR A 169 11.23 -1.76 -6.04
C THR A 169 10.25 -0.61 -6.25
N ASP A 170 10.44 0.51 -5.57
CA ASP A 170 9.59 1.70 -5.69
C ASP A 170 9.68 2.28 -7.10
N ARG A 171 10.91 2.41 -7.64
CA ARG A 171 11.13 2.80 -9.04
C ARG A 171 10.51 1.82 -10.02
N TYR A 172 10.65 0.52 -9.78
CA TYR A 172 10.03 -0.50 -10.62
C TYR A 172 8.51 -0.38 -10.63
N ARG A 173 7.88 -0.22 -9.46
CA ARG A 173 6.42 -0.08 -9.30
C ARG A 173 5.86 1.21 -9.90
N LEU A 174 6.65 2.28 -9.92
CA LEU A 174 6.31 3.51 -10.67
C LEU A 174 6.39 3.29 -12.17
N ARG A 175 7.48 2.68 -12.65
CA ARG A 175 7.63 2.40 -14.08
C ARG A 175 6.56 1.43 -14.58
N ARG A 176 6.17 0.44 -13.77
CA ARG A 176 5.12 -0.53 -14.07
C ARG A 176 4.25 -0.78 -12.84
N PRO A 177 2.92 -0.56 -12.93
CA PRO A 177 2.14 -0.37 -14.15
C PRO A 177 2.04 1.09 -14.65
N TRP A 178 2.53 2.08 -13.90
CA TRP A 178 2.16 3.48 -14.16
C TRP A 178 2.91 4.20 -15.30
N GLY A 179 4.00 3.64 -15.80
CA GLY A 179 4.83 4.32 -16.80
C GLY A 179 5.62 5.52 -16.25
N VAL A 180 5.64 5.72 -14.93
CA VAL A 180 6.28 6.87 -14.28
C VAL A 180 7.78 6.64 -14.17
N GLN A 181 8.55 7.47 -14.87
CA GLN A 181 10.03 7.39 -14.90
C GLN A 181 10.69 8.67 -14.38
N ASP A 182 9.95 9.77 -14.37
CA ASP A 182 10.43 11.08 -13.98
C ASP A 182 9.33 11.86 -13.23
N ARG A 183 9.71 13.06 -12.80
CA ARG A 183 8.87 13.97 -12.02
C ARG A 183 7.66 14.48 -12.81
N ALA A 184 7.77 14.68 -14.12
CA ALA A 184 6.67 15.17 -14.95
C ALA A 184 5.59 14.09 -15.10
N ALA A 185 6.00 12.86 -15.43
CA ALA A 185 5.12 11.71 -15.51
C ALA A 185 4.43 11.40 -14.17
N TYR A 186 5.15 11.57 -13.05
CA TYR A 186 4.56 11.47 -11.71
C TYR A 186 3.43 12.48 -11.51
N ARG A 187 3.65 13.76 -11.82
CA ARG A 187 2.62 14.80 -11.67
C ARG A 187 1.41 14.52 -12.54
N GLU A 188 1.60 14.15 -13.80
CA GLU A 188 0.51 13.79 -14.71
C GLU A 188 -0.31 12.60 -14.21
N THR A 189 0.38 11.57 -13.71
CA THR A 189 -0.28 10.39 -13.11
C THR A 189 -1.09 10.78 -11.87
N LEU A 190 -0.54 11.65 -11.01
CA LEU A 190 -1.25 12.13 -9.83
C LEU A 190 -2.49 12.94 -10.21
N GLU A 191 -2.40 13.86 -11.19
CA GLU A 191 -3.57 14.61 -11.68
C GLU A 191 -4.64 13.68 -12.27
N THR A 192 -4.23 12.63 -12.98
CA THR A 192 -5.14 11.63 -13.55
C THR A 192 -5.91 10.89 -12.46
N LEU A 193 -5.23 10.51 -11.37
CA LEU A 193 -5.87 9.85 -10.22
C LEU A 193 -6.76 10.80 -9.42
N LEU A 194 -6.33 12.06 -9.23
CA LEU A 194 -7.18 13.08 -8.59
C LEU A 194 -8.44 13.38 -9.40
N ALA A 195 -8.39 13.20 -10.72
CA ALA A 195 -9.53 13.31 -11.62
C ALA A 195 -10.34 12.01 -11.76
N THR A 196 -10.05 10.99 -10.93
CA THR A 196 -10.73 9.68 -10.88
C THR A 196 -10.84 8.99 -12.24
N ARG A 197 -9.71 8.88 -12.95
CA ARG A 197 -9.64 8.36 -14.34
C ARG A 197 -8.98 6.99 -14.48
N LEU A 198 -8.51 6.38 -13.39
CA LEU A 198 -7.99 5.01 -13.41
C LEU A 198 -9.13 4.00 -13.45
N VAL A 199 -10.14 4.17 -12.59
CA VAL A 199 -11.36 3.37 -12.71
C VAL A 199 -12.04 3.68 -14.04
N GLY A 200 -12.46 2.62 -14.76
CA GLY A 200 -13.07 2.75 -16.07
C GLY A 200 -14.27 3.70 -16.05
N ARG A 201 -14.29 4.66 -16.99
CA ARG A 201 -15.33 5.69 -17.09
C ARG A 201 -16.74 5.10 -17.18
N THR A 202 -16.86 3.94 -17.81
CA THR A 202 -18.12 3.21 -17.96
C THR A 202 -18.66 2.78 -16.59
N TYR A 203 -17.84 2.12 -15.76
CA TYR A 203 -18.23 1.68 -14.41
C TYR A 203 -18.68 2.84 -13.53
N GLU A 204 -17.92 3.93 -13.49
CA GLU A 204 -18.29 5.13 -12.72
C GLU A 204 -19.57 5.77 -13.26
N SER A 205 -19.76 5.82 -14.59
CA SER A 205 -20.98 6.37 -15.19
C SER A 205 -22.22 5.54 -14.85
N VAL A 206 -22.08 4.22 -14.74
CA VAL A 206 -23.17 3.29 -14.37
C VAL A 206 -23.63 3.56 -12.93
N LEU A 207 -22.71 3.66 -11.97
CA LEU A 207 -23.05 3.99 -10.58
C LEU A 207 -23.59 5.42 -10.43
N ARG A 208 -23.01 6.39 -11.14
CA ARG A 208 -23.52 7.78 -11.13
C ARG A 208 -24.94 7.90 -11.70
N THR A 209 -25.30 7.05 -12.65
CA THR A 209 -26.68 6.96 -13.17
C THR A 209 -27.62 6.52 -12.06
N ARG A 210 -27.23 5.49 -11.28
CA ARG A 210 -27.99 5.05 -10.10
C ARG A 210 -28.10 6.15 -9.05
N HIS A 211 -26.99 6.80 -8.72
CA HIS A 211 -26.96 7.88 -7.73
C HIS A 211 -27.93 9.02 -8.09
N THR A 212 -27.91 9.44 -9.37
CA THR A 212 -28.81 10.50 -9.86
C THR A 212 -30.27 10.07 -9.81
N LEU A 213 -30.57 8.82 -10.18
CA LEU A 213 -31.91 8.26 -10.11
C LEU A 213 -32.40 8.16 -8.67
N ALA A 214 -31.57 7.67 -7.75
CA ALA A 214 -31.90 7.55 -6.33
C ALA A 214 -32.26 8.90 -5.71
N ARG A 215 -31.50 9.95 -6.02
CA ARG A 215 -31.81 11.32 -5.58
C ARG A 215 -33.13 11.86 -6.12
N ARG A 216 -33.54 11.45 -7.32
CA ARG A 216 -34.83 11.86 -7.91
C ARG A 216 -36.01 11.10 -7.31
N LEU A 217 -35.81 9.83 -6.97
CA LEU A 217 -36.84 8.96 -6.41
C LEU A 217 -36.94 9.06 -4.88
N ASP A 218 -35.95 9.67 -4.22
CA ASP A 218 -35.78 9.68 -2.76
C ASP A 218 -35.76 8.26 -2.14
N ARG A 219 -35.25 7.29 -2.90
CA ARG A 219 -35.05 5.89 -2.49
C ARG A 219 -34.04 5.21 -3.38
N THR A 220 -33.51 4.06 -2.94
CA THR A 220 -32.71 3.21 -3.82
C THR A 220 -33.60 2.66 -4.96
N PRO A 221 -33.22 2.86 -6.24
CA PRO A 221 -33.98 2.31 -7.37
C PRO A 221 -33.84 0.79 -7.43
N THR A 222 -34.87 0.12 -7.94
CA THR A 222 -34.79 -1.29 -8.30
C THR A 222 -33.79 -1.50 -9.45
N VAL A 223 -33.31 -2.74 -9.61
CA VAL A 223 -32.41 -3.10 -10.72
C VAL A 223 -33.04 -2.79 -12.08
N ALA A 224 -34.36 -3.02 -12.23
CA ALA A 224 -35.08 -2.71 -13.47
C ALA A 224 -35.13 -1.20 -13.76
N GLU A 225 -35.42 -0.37 -12.75
CA GLU A 225 -35.42 1.09 -12.88
C GLU A 225 -34.02 1.63 -13.22
N TRP A 226 -32.98 1.08 -12.57
CA TRP A 226 -31.60 1.45 -12.88
C TRP A 226 -31.20 1.05 -14.30
N SER A 227 -31.52 -0.18 -14.72
CA SER A 227 -31.24 -0.66 -16.08
C SER A 227 -31.96 0.17 -17.14
N GLY A 228 -33.22 0.55 -16.90
CA GLY A 228 -33.97 1.43 -17.80
C GLY A 228 -33.35 2.82 -17.92
N ALA A 229 -33.00 3.44 -16.79
CA ALA A 229 -32.34 4.75 -16.78
C ALA A 229 -30.95 4.71 -17.46
N LEU A 230 -30.23 3.59 -17.34
CA LEU A 230 -28.96 3.36 -18.02
C LEU A 230 -29.16 3.23 -19.54
N ALA A 231 -30.13 2.43 -19.99
CA ALA A 231 -30.46 2.28 -21.41
C ALA A 231 -30.81 3.64 -22.05
N ASP A 232 -31.64 4.44 -21.37
CA ASP A 232 -31.98 5.80 -21.79
C ASP A 232 -30.75 6.71 -21.88
N ALA A 233 -29.83 6.62 -20.91
CA ALA A 233 -28.61 7.41 -20.90
C ALA A 233 -27.67 7.04 -22.05
N LEU A 234 -27.53 5.75 -22.35
CA LEU A 234 -26.74 5.23 -23.47
C LEU A 234 -27.34 5.65 -24.81
N ALA A 235 -28.66 5.54 -24.97
CA ALA A 235 -29.37 5.96 -26.18
C ALA A 235 -29.21 7.46 -26.45
N ARG A 236 -29.38 8.32 -25.43
CA ARG A 236 -29.16 9.77 -25.55
C ARG A 236 -27.74 10.14 -25.95
N ARG A 237 -26.75 9.38 -25.49
CA ARG A 237 -25.33 9.59 -25.84
C ARG A 237 -24.95 8.97 -27.18
N ARG A 238 -25.86 8.23 -27.83
CA ARG A 238 -25.57 7.45 -29.04
C ARG A 238 -24.38 6.52 -28.85
N SER A 239 -24.30 5.89 -27.67
CA SER A 239 -23.24 4.95 -27.34
C SER A 239 -23.24 3.78 -28.31
N SER A 240 -22.04 3.31 -28.65
CA SER A 240 -21.83 2.11 -29.44
C SER A 240 -22.39 0.87 -28.74
N GLN A 241 -22.61 -0.20 -29.51
CA GLN A 241 -23.03 -1.49 -28.95
C GLN A 241 -22.02 -2.05 -27.94
N ALA A 242 -20.72 -1.81 -28.16
CA ALA A 242 -19.66 -2.24 -27.25
C ALA A 242 -19.72 -1.48 -25.90
N GLU A 243 -19.87 -0.16 -25.93
CA GLU A 243 -20.04 0.65 -24.70
C GLU A 243 -21.33 0.27 -23.95
N ALA A 244 -22.41 -0.01 -24.68
CA ALA A 244 -23.65 -0.47 -24.08
C ALA A 244 -23.48 -1.84 -23.41
N ALA A 245 -22.79 -2.79 -24.06
CA ALA A 245 -22.50 -4.10 -23.47
C ALA A 245 -21.64 -3.97 -22.20
N GLU A 246 -20.58 -3.16 -22.23
CA GLU A 246 -19.73 -2.89 -21.06
C GLU A 246 -20.53 -2.26 -19.91
N ALA A 247 -21.42 -1.32 -20.20
CA ALA A 247 -22.25 -0.68 -19.18
C ALA A 247 -23.24 -1.66 -18.51
N HIS A 248 -23.87 -2.54 -19.29
CA HIS A 248 -24.74 -3.59 -18.72
C HIS A 248 -23.95 -4.59 -17.88
N GLU A 249 -22.74 -4.96 -18.31
CA GLU A 249 -21.86 -5.83 -17.52
C GLU A 249 -21.42 -5.16 -16.21
N ALA A 250 -21.05 -3.88 -16.25
CA ALA A 250 -20.71 -3.11 -15.06
C ALA A 250 -21.89 -3.04 -14.06
N LEU A 251 -23.13 -2.87 -14.55
CA LEU A 251 -24.34 -2.91 -13.72
C LEU A 251 -24.50 -4.29 -13.08
N ARG A 252 -24.40 -5.37 -13.87
CA ARG A 252 -24.53 -6.74 -13.39
C ARG A 252 -23.49 -7.07 -12.32
N LEU A 253 -22.23 -6.68 -12.52
CA LEU A 253 -21.16 -6.89 -11.55
C LEU A 253 -21.37 -6.08 -10.28
N ALA A 254 -21.81 -4.83 -10.39
CA ALA A 254 -22.13 -4.00 -9.23
C ALA A 254 -23.24 -4.63 -8.37
N VAL A 255 -24.34 -5.08 -8.98
CA VAL A 255 -25.41 -5.82 -8.28
C VAL A 255 -24.85 -7.07 -7.60
N THR A 256 -24.11 -7.89 -8.36
CA THR A 256 -23.53 -9.16 -7.86
C THR A 256 -22.65 -8.95 -6.63
N TYR A 257 -21.74 -7.98 -6.66
CA TYR A 257 -20.80 -7.76 -5.57
C TYR A 257 -21.43 -7.03 -4.39
N GLU A 258 -22.40 -6.14 -4.61
CA GLU A 258 -23.18 -5.56 -3.51
C GLU A 258 -24.03 -6.62 -2.80
N ASP A 259 -24.69 -7.53 -3.54
CA ASP A 259 -25.41 -8.66 -2.95
C ASP A 259 -24.47 -9.53 -2.10
N ARG A 260 -23.27 -9.79 -2.61
CA ARG A 260 -22.24 -10.52 -1.87
C ARG A 260 -21.79 -9.76 -0.62
N PHE A 261 -21.53 -8.45 -0.71
CA PHE A 261 -21.20 -7.62 0.45
C PHE A 261 -22.31 -7.58 1.50
N ARG A 262 -23.59 -7.60 1.11
CA ARG A 262 -24.71 -7.74 2.06
C ARG A 262 -24.73 -9.11 2.71
N ALA A 263 -24.57 -10.18 1.93
CA ALA A 263 -24.48 -11.55 2.46
C ALA A 263 -23.30 -11.71 3.46
N ASP A 264 -22.20 -10.99 3.23
CA ASP A 264 -21.03 -10.96 4.11
C ASP A 264 -21.14 -9.96 5.30
N GLY A 265 -22.27 -9.26 5.41
CA GLY A 265 -22.60 -8.33 6.50
C GLY A 265 -21.72 -7.09 6.53
N VAL A 266 -21.20 -6.63 5.39
CA VAL A 266 -20.39 -5.41 5.28
C VAL A 266 -21.09 -4.27 4.55
N LEU A 267 -22.22 -4.54 3.90
CA LEU A 267 -23.15 -3.56 3.34
C LEU A 267 -24.54 -3.81 3.96
N GLY A 268 -25.20 -2.77 4.45
CA GLY A 268 -26.53 -2.86 5.07
C GLY A 268 -27.67 -3.05 4.05
N GLU A 269 -28.86 -3.35 4.57
CA GLU A 269 -30.07 -3.37 3.74
C GLU A 269 -30.39 -1.97 3.22
N GLY A 270 -30.66 -1.86 1.91
CA GLY A 270 -30.93 -0.58 1.25
C GLY A 270 -29.70 0.32 1.01
N GLU A 271 -28.55 0.02 1.63
CA GLU A 271 -27.28 0.67 1.36
C GLU A 271 -26.72 0.30 -0.02
N ARG A 272 -25.92 1.22 -0.58
CA ARG A 272 -25.40 1.12 -1.95
C ARG A 272 -24.07 1.85 -2.09
N ILE A 273 -23.27 1.44 -3.08
CA ILE A 273 -21.98 2.05 -3.40
C ILE A 273 -22.12 2.92 -4.65
N ASP A 274 -22.18 4.24 -4.50
CA ASP A 274 -22.53 5.15 -5.61
C ASP A 274 -21.32 5.70 -6.39
N THR A 275 -20.08 5.42 -5.95
CA THR A 275 -18.85 5.84 -6.65
C THR A 275 -17.68 4.90 -6.34
N LEU A 276 -16.77 4.76 -7.31
CA LEU A 276 -15.53 3.99 -7.23
C LEU A 276 -14.28 4.87 -7.00
N ALA A 277 -14.46 6.18 -6.83
CA ALA A 277 -13.37 7.17 -6.68
C ALA A 277 -12.34 6.83 -5.59
N ALA A 278 -12.75 6.10 -4.55
CA ALA A 278 -11.85 5.66 -3.48
C ALA A 278 -10.64 4.88 -4.00
N PHE A 279 -10.81 4.11 -5.08
CA PHE A 279 -9.70 3.35 -5.67
C PHE A 279 -8.61 4.27 -6.19
N ASP A 280 -8.98 5.26 -6.99
CA ASP A 280 -8.07 6.28 -7.50
C ASP A 280 -7.40 7.06 -6.36
N HIS A 281 -8.16 7.53 -5.37
CA HIS A 281 -7.62 8.31 -4.25
C HIS A 281 -6.66 7.48 -3.40
N GLY A 282 -7.01 6.23 -3.07
CA GLY A 282 -6.10 5.35 -2.35
C GLY A 282 -4.85 5.01 -3.17
N ARG A 283 -4.97 4.81 -4.49
CA ARG A 283 -3.81 4.62 -5.37
C ARG A 283 -2.96 5.87 -5.48
N ALA A 284 -3.55 7.06 -5.50
CA ALA A 284 -2.83 8.33 -5.52
C ALA A 284 -1.89 8.47 -4.33
N VAL A 285 -2.36 8.17 -3.11
CA VAL A 285 -1.52 8.19 -1.91
C VAL A 285 -0.33 7.24 -2.05
N ASN A 286 -0.55 6.05 -2.59
CA ASN A 286 0.52 5.08 -2.79
C ASN A 286 1.50 5.51 -3.90
N VAL A 287 1.03 6.14 -4.98
CA VAL A 287 1.89 6.74 -6.01
C VAL A 287 2.75 7.87 -5.44
N VAL A 288 2.19 8.72 -4.57
CA VAL A 288 2.95 9.77 -3.86
C VAL A 288 4.06 9.16 -3.01
N ARG A 289 3.75 8.13 -2.23
CA ARG A 289 4.73 7.45 -1.37
C ARG A 289 5.83 6.76 -2.17
N LEU A 290 5.46 6.09 -3.27
CA LEU A 290 6.41 5.52 -4.22
C LEU A 290 7.30 6.59 -4.84
N ALA A 291 6.73 7.72 -5.28
CA ALA A 291 7.45 8.83 -5.90
C ALA A 291 8.46 9.47 -4.93
N LEU A 292 8.09 9.62 -3.66
CA LEU A 292 8.98 10.08 -2.60
C LEU A 292 10.14 9.10 -2.37
N GLY A 293 9.82 7.80 -2.26
CA GLY A 293 10.81 6.73 -2.17
C GLY A 293 11.78 6.73 -3.35
N ALA A 294 11.28 6.95 -4.56
CA ALA A 294 12.05 7.02 -5.81
C ALA A 294 12.75 8.36 -6.08
N ARG A 295 12.64 9.33 -5.16
CA ARG A 295 13.23 10.69 -5.29
C ARG A 295 12.70 11.48 -6.49
N LEU A 296 11.45 11.25 -6.88
CA LEU A 296 10.74 12.04 -7.90
C LEU A 296 10.03 13.26 -7.30
N CYS A 297 9.76 13.24 -5.99
CA CYS A 297 9.34 14.39 -5.19
C CYS A 297 10.11 14.46 -3.87
N ASP A 298 10.04 15.63 -3.22
CA ASP A 298 10.56 15.84 -1.88
C ASP A 298 9.45 15.67 -0.80
N PRO A 299 9.81 15.60 0.49
CA PRO A 299 8.85 15.39 1.56
C PRO A 299 7.73 16.44 1.64
N GLY A 300 8.05 17.72 1.39
CA GLY A 300 7.06 18.80 1.46
C GLY A 300 6.01 18.68 0.36
N GLU A 301 6.45 18.35 -0.85
CA GLU A 301 5.55 18.11 -1.98
C GLU A 301 4.69 16.85 -1.79
N ALA A 302 5.25 15.80 -1.20
CA ALA A 302 4.52 14.57 -0.89
C ALA A 302 3.43 14.83 0.16
N GLU A 303 3.73 15.60 1.21
CA GLU A 303 2.75 15.99 2.22
C GLU A 303 1.61 16.82 1.62
N GLN A 304 1.93 17.83 0.81
CA GLN A 304 0.93 18.65 0.12
C GLN A 304 0.03 17.80 -0.81
N ALA A 305 0.62 16.85 -1.53
CA ALA A 305 -0.13 15.93 -2.39
C ALA A 305 -1.10 15.08 -1.56
N VAL A 306 -0.66 14.53 -0.43
CA VAL A 306 -1.52 13.75 0.49
C VAL A 306 -2.66 14.59 1.06
N LEU A 307 -2.39 15.84 1.44
CA LEU A 307 -3.42 16.77 1.90
C LEU A 307 -4.47 17.05 0.82
N ARG A 308 -4.02 17.29 -0.42
CA ARG A 308 -4.92 17.51 -1.57
C ARG A 308 -5.77 16.28 -1.87
N ILE A 309 -5.19 15.08 -1.86
CA ILE A 309 -5.92 13.82 -2.03
C ILE A 309 -6.97 13.67 -0.93
N GLY A 310 -6.61 13.98 0.32
CA GLY A 310 -7.52 14.03 1.47
C GLY A 310 -8.74 14.93 1.23
N ALA A 311 -8.51 16.14 0.73
CA ALA A 311 -9.58 17.11 0.47
C ALA A 311 -10.53 16.64 -0.64
N VAL A 312 -10.02 16.04 -1.72
CA VAL A 312 -10.86 15.52 -2.81
C VAL A 312 -11.66 14.29 -2.35
N ALA A 313 -11.04 13.37 -1.61
CA ALA A 313 -11.73 12.19 -1.10
C ALA A 313 -12.90 12.54 -0.15
N ALA A 314 -12.72 13.57 0.68
CA ALA A 314 -13.76 14.06 1.60
C ALA A 314 -15.01 14.60 0.89
N GLN A 315 -14.92 14.96 -0.40
CA GLN A 315 -16.08 15.40 -1.20
C GLN A 315 -16.87 14.22 -1.79
N ALA A 316 -16.24 13.04 -1.92
CA ALA A 316 -16.82 11.89 -2.61
C ALA A 316 -17.51 10.88 -1.66
N TYR A 317 -17.15 10.89 -0.38
CA TYR A 317 -17.65 9.93 0.62
C TYR A 317 -18.03 10.64 1.92
N GLY A 318 -18.95 10.04 2.69
CA GLY A 318 -19.40 10.52 3.99
C GLY A 318 -18.78 9.78 5.18
N SER A 319 -18.12 8.63 4.95
CA SER A 319 -17.48 7.87 6.01
C SER A 319 -16.32 6.98 5.51
N TRP A 320 -15.50 6.51 6.44
CA TRP A 320 -14.47 5.51 6.15
C TRP A 320 -15.04 4.16 5.68
N ALA A 321 -16.22 3.77 6.18
CA ALA A 321 -16.85 2.52 5.77
C ALA A 321 -17.26 2.59 4.29
N GLU A 322 -17.89 3.71 3.88
CA GLU A 322 -18.24 3.97 2.49
C GLU A 322 -17.00 4.03 1.59
N PHE A 323 -15.96 4.76 2.01
CA PHE A 323 -14.68 4.80 1.28
C PHE A 323 -14.10 3.41 1.09
N SER A 324 -14.09 2.59 2.16
CA SER A 324 -13.54 1.24 2.11
C SER A 324 -14.34 0.30 1.21
N LEU A 325 -15.66 0.44 1.16
CA LEU A 325 -16.53 -0.35 0.29
C LEU A 325 -16.36 0.08 -1.18
N GLY A 326 -16.30 1.38 -1.46
CA GLY A 326 -15.98 1.92 -2.79
C GLY A 326 -14.64 1.39 -3.32
N TYR A 327 -13.61 1.40 -2.47
CA TYR A 327 -12.29 0.84 -2.81
C TYR A 327 -12.37 -0.66 -3.11
N SER A 328 -13.09 -1.41 -2.27
CA SER A 328 -13.20 -2.86 -2.38
C SER A 328 -13.97 -3.28 -3.63
N LEU A 329 -15.07 -2.59 -3.95
CA LEU A 329 -15.85 -2.81 -5.17
C LEU A 329 -15.00 -2.52 -6.40
N ALA A 330 -14.36 -1.35 -6.45
CA ALA A 330 -13.52 -0.97 -7.58
C ALA A 330 -12.41 -2.00 -7.85
N ARG A 331 -11.78 -2.53 -6.79
CA ARG A 331 -10.72 -3.52 -6.94
C ARG A 331 -11.23 -4.83 -7.53
N VAL A 332 -12.38 -5.35 -7.09
CA VAL A 332 -12.93 -6.60 -7.63
C VAL A 332 -13.45 -6.43 -9.06
N LEU A 333 -13.90 -5.22 -9.44
CA LEU A 333 -14.28 -4.89 -10.81
C LEU A 333 -13.08 -4.73 -11.74
N HIS A 334 -11.98 -4.15 -11.24
CA HIS A 334 -10.79 -3.85 -12.06
C HIS A 334 -9.99 -5.10 -12.43
N PHE A 335 -9.86 -6.05 -11.51
CA PHE A 335 -9.13 -7.30 -11.77
C PHE A 335 -10.05 -8.43 -12.23
N GLY A 336 -11.35 -8.43 -11.88
CA GLY A 336 -12.25 -9.52 -12.28
C GLY A 336 -11.95 -10.87 -11.60
N PRO A 337 -12.79 -11.90 -11.81
CA PRO A 337 -12.69 -13.18 -11.13
C PRO A 337 -11.58 -14.10 -11.67
N ASP A 338 -11.21 -13.95 -12.94
CA ASP A 338 -10.29 -14.86 -13.66
C ASP A 338 -8.86 -14.30 -13.81
N ASP A 339 -8.56 -13.14 -13.22
CA ASP A 339 -7.23 -12.52 -13.35
C ASP A 339 -6.17 -13.30 -12.55
N PRO A 340 -5.13 -13.85 -13.23
CA PRO A 340 -4.09 -14.63 -12.58
C PRO A 340 -3.15 -13.80 -11.67
N SER A 341 -3.18 -12.48 -11.79
CA SER A 341 -2.54 -11.51 -10.90
C SER A 341 -3.47 -10.98 -9.78
N GLY A 342 -4.77 -11.30 -9.85
CA GLY A 342 -5.86 -10.56 -9.22
C GLY A 342 -5.94 -10.69 -7.70
N VAL A 343 -6.28 -9.57 -7.06
CA VAL A 343 -6.69 -9.55 -5.65
C VAL A 343 -8.09 -10.16 -5.57
N LYS A 344 -8.20 -11.34 -4.96
CA LYS A 344 -9.48 -12.06 -4.85
C LYS A 344 -10.48 -11.25 -4.02
N TYR A 345 -11.78 -11.48 -4.26
CA TYR A 345 -12.84 -10.89 -3.43
C TYR A 345 -12.57 -11.09 -1.94
N GLU A 346 -12.14 -12.28 -1.54
CA GLU A 346 -11.88 -12.62 -0.13
C GLU A 346 -10.77 -11.78 0.45
N GLN A 347 -9.73 -11.49 -0.33
CA GLN A 347 -8.64 -10.60 0.08
C GLN A 347 -9.14 -9.16 0.22
N SER A 348 -10.06 -8.73 -0.64
CA SER A 348 -10.66 -7.40 -0.54
C SER A 348 -11.54 -7.25 0.69
N LEU A 349 -12.38 -8.25 0.94
CA LEU A 349 -13.21 -8.32 2.12
C LEU A 349 -12.39 -8.39 3.41
N ALA A 350 -11.30 -9.17 3.42
CA ALA A 350 -10.40 -9.26 4.57
C ALA A 350 -9.78 -7.90 4.91
N GLN A 351 -9.33 -7.14 3.90
CA GLN A 351 -8.75 -5.81 4.12
C GLN A 351 -9.80 -4.79 4.57
N HIS A 352 -10.99 -4.81 3.97
CA HIS A 352 -12.11 -4.00 4.46
C HIS A 352 -12.36 -4.30 5.94
N ARG A 353 -12.47 -5.57 6.33
CA ARG A 353 -12.73 -5.98 7.73
C ARG A 353 -11.60 -5.55 8.67
N VAL A 354 -10.33 -5.73 8.29
CA VAL A 354 -9.19 -5.23 9.08
C VAL A 354 -9.34 -3.72 9.29
N LEU A 355 -9.57 -2.97 8.23
CA LEU A 355 -9.65 -1.51 8.33
C LEU A 355 -10.90 -1.04 9.09
N THR A 356 -12.07 -1.65 8.91
CA THR A 356 -13.30 -1.17 9.55
C THR A 356 -13.59 -1.76 10.93
N ARG A 357 -12.86 -2.81 11.36
CA ARG A 357 -13.13 -3.51 12.62
C ARG A 357 -11.95 -3.54 13.60
N ASP A 358 -10.71 -3.48 13.12
CA ASP A 358 -9.55 -3.45 14.02
C ASP A 358 -9.58 -2.15 14.86
N PRO A 359 -9.54 -2.24 16.20
CA PRO A 359 -9.60 -1.06 17.08
C PRO A 359 -8.42 -0.11 16.88
N ASP A 360 -7.28 -0.61 16.38
CA ASP A 360 -6.09 0.18 16.10
C ASP A 360 -6.07 0.78 14.68
N SER A 361 -7.10 0.50 13.88
CA SER A 361 -7.22 1.01 12.51
C SER A 361 -7.38 2.53 12.45
N PRO A 362 -6.77 3.19 11.44
CA PRO A 362 -7.05 4.59 11.17
C PRO A 362 -8.53 4.87 10.90
N TYR A 363 -9.29 3.92 10.34
CA TYR A 363 -10.72 4.15 10.04
C TYR A 363 -11.60 4.13 11.30
N ARG A 364 -11.04 3.69 12.43
CA ARG A 364 -11.69 3.72 13.75
C ARG A 364 -11.20 4.89 14.61
N LYS A 365 -9.92 5.27 14.45
CA LYS A 365 -9.26 6.28 15.28
C LYS A 365 -9.32 7.70 14.71
N ILE A 366 -9.43 7.85 13.39
CA ILE A 366 -9.45 9.15 12.71
C ILE A 366 -10.88 9.45 12.28
N ALA A 367 -11.43 10.59 12.69
CA ALA A 367 -12.73 11.05 12.19
C ALA A 367 -12.66 11.32 10.68
N TRP A 368 -13.73 11.01 9.96
CA TRP A 368 -13.83 11.34 8.53
C TRP A 368 -13.87 12.86 8.32
N SER A 369 -14.73 13.53 9.08
CA SER A 369 -15.00 14.97 9.09
C SER A 369 -14.80 15.58 10.47
#